data_AF-A0A6V7NVL0-F1
#
_entry.id   AF-A0A6V7NVL0-F1
#
_cell.length_a   1.000
_cell.length_b   1.000
_cell.length_c   1.000
_cell.angle_alpha   90.00
_cell.angle_beta   90.00
_cell.angle_gamma   90.00
#
_symmetry.space_group_name_H-M   'P 1'
#
loop_
_entity.id
_entity.type
_entity.pdbx_description
1 polymer ?
#
loop_
_entity_poly.entity_id
_entity_poly.type
_entity_poly.pdbx_seq_one_letter_code
_entity_poly.pdbx_strand_id
1 'polypeptide(L)'
;MASSKPQRSPAEVEDIILRKILLVALADPSGSGGGGGGDPRVVYLEQTAAEILSEGKPLLLSRDCTERVLLDRLSYGGGDGPAAVERRPFFYLIGCFRRAQDEAKKVAAMKDPAVRAEIEAAIKHARKLVVSYCRIHVGHPDMFPSSPAAASPASDLLSLIFSEVSGPTDVFAGNSLAGDLKSPPGFLDEFFREADSESLEPIMGELFDKLKQSVEKVSALGNFQQPLRALLLLVGYPNCAKALVNHPHWIPTDKYILIGEGRMIEIGSILGAFLHVSALPDCKEFKSKPDVGQQCFANASTCRPADLLSSYTTIKTVMNILYDGLAEVFLTLLKNTDTREKVLEFIAEVIKKNAARSRMQVDPLSCASSGMFVNLSAVMLRLCEPFLDATASKREKIDPQYIFYNKRLDFRQVFFSYLVTFVLLNIVK
;
A
#
# COMPACT_ATOMS: atom_id res chain seq x y z
N MET A 1 2.83 47.02 38.16
CA MET A 1 3.61 45.77 38.30
C MET A 1 2.98 44.73 37.39
N ALA A 2 3.58 44.45 36.24
CA ALA A 2 3.12 43.36 35.38
C ALA A 2 3.62 42.06 36.00
N SER A 3 2.71 41.22 36.51
CA SER A 3 3.06 39.88 36.98
C SER A 3 3.70 39.12 35.81
N SER A 4 4.98 38.78 35.92
CA SER A 4 5.60 37.84 34.99
C SER A 4 4.80 36.55 35.05
N LYS A 5 4.31 36.08 33.89
CA LYS A 5 3.72 34.74 33.80
C LYS A 5 4.77 33.75 34.34
N PRO A 6 4.40 32.80 35.22
CA PRO A 6 5.36 31.84 35.74
C PRO A 6 6.03 31.12 34.57
N GLN A 7 7.36 31.17 34.52
CA GLN A 7 8.16 30.45 33.55
C GLN A 7 8.00 28.96 33.85
N ARG A 8 7.36 28.23 32.94
CA ARG A 8 7.19 26.78 33.05
C ARG A 8 8.54 26.10 32.97
N SER A 9 8.73 25.05 33.77
CA SER A 9 9.94 24.22 33.67
C SER A 9 9.95 23.42 32.36
N PRO A 10 11.13 22.98 31.86
CA PRO A 10 11.20 22.15 30.65
C PRO A 10 10.35 20.87 30.76
N ALA A 11 10.36 20.22 31.93
CA ALA A 11 9.56 19.04 32.21
C ALA A 11 8.04 19.30 32.16
N GLU A 12 7.58 20.48 32.61
CA GLU A 12 6.17 20.88 32.47
C GLU A 12 5.80 21.15 31.01
N VAL A 13 6.71 21.71 30.21
CA VAL A 13 6.47 21.93 28.78
C VAL A 13 6.40 20.60 28.05
N GLU A 14 7.27 19.65 28.40
CA GLU A 14 7.26 18.28 27.87
C GLU A 14 5.94 17.58 28.18
N ASP A 15 5.52 17.58 29.45
CA ASP A 15 4.24 16.99 29.89
C ASP A 15 3.06 17.54 29.08
N ILE A 16 2.96 18.86 28.96
CA ILE A 16 1.86 19.52 28.24
C ILE A 16 1.83 19.09 26.77
N ILE A 17 2.99 18.96 26.13
CA ILE A 17 3.08 18.56 24.72
C ILE A 17 2.73 17.09 24.55
N LEU A 18 3.27 16.21 25.38
CA LEU A 18 2.97 14.78 25.32
C LEU A 18 1.48 14.50 25.59
N ARG A 19 0.85 15.20 26.55
CA ARG A 19 -0.61 15.11 26.78
C ARG A 19 -1.43 15.52 25.57
N LYS A 20 -1.01 16.58 24.86
CA LYS A 20 -1.70 17.00 23.62
C LYS A 20 -1.53 15.99 22.49
N ILE A 21 -0.35 15.40 22.36
CA ILE A 21 -0.07 14.39 21.33
C ILE A 21 -0.90 13.12 21.59
N LEU A 22 -0.90 12.64 22.83
CA LEU A 22 -1.55 11.38 23.21
C LEU A 22 -3.02 11.54 23.61
N LEU A 23 -3.52 12.76 23.84
CA LEU A 23 -4.87 13.02 24.35
C LEU A 23 -5.15 12.20 25.62
N VAL A 24 -4.28 12.37 26.63
CA VAL A 24 -4.37 11.69 27.92
C VAL A 24 -4.19 12.67 29.07
N ALA A 25 -4.73 12.30 30.23
CA ALA A 25 -4.52 12.99 31.50
C ALA A 25 -4.07 12.00 32.58
N LEU A 26 -3.10 12.40 33.41
CA LEU A 26 -2.68 11.67 34.61
C LEU A 26 -3.25 12.26 35.92
N ALA A 27 -4.00 13.36 35.83
CA ALA A 27 -4.71 13.96 36.95
C ALA A 27 -6.20 13.97 36.64
N ASP A 28 -7.02 13.73 37.65
CA ASP A 28 -8.47 13.70 37.51
C ASP A 28 -8.99 15.07 37.03
N PRO A 29 -9.60 15.16 35.83
CA PRO A 29 -10.15 16.42 35.33
C PRO A 29 -11.30 16.96 36.18
N SER A 30 -11.91 16.15 37.05
CA SER A 30 -13.03 16.55 37.92
C SER A 30 -12.59 17.19 39.25
N GLY A 31 -11.33 17.00 39.68
CA GLY A 31 -10.80 17.52 40.94
C GLY A 31 -10.28 18.96 40.90
N SER A 32 -10.03 19.53 39.72
CA SER A 32 -9.65 20.93 39.58
C SER A 32 -10.90 21.80 39.43
N GLY A 33 -11.23 22.60 40.45
CA GLY A 33 -12.44 23.43 40.55
C GLY A 33 -12.64 24.54 39.50
N GLY A 34 -12.17 24.36 38.27
CA GLY A 34 -12.49 25.20 37.12
C GLY A 34 -13.48 24.47 36.21
N GLY A 35 -14.77 24.72 36.41
CA GLY A 35 -15.81 24.24 35.51
C GLY A 35 -15.64 24.83 34.10
N GLY A 36 -15.41 23.96 33.11
CA GLY A 36 -15.55 24.30 31.69
C GLY A 36 -14.53 23.63 30.74
N GLY A 37 -15.02 22.69 29.93
CA GLY A 37 -14.53 22.50 28.55
C GLY A 37 -13.25 21.69 28.31
N GLY A 38 -13.09 20.53 28.93
CA GLY A 38 -12.08 19.55 28.50
C GLY A 38 -12.44 18.93 27.13
N ASP A 39 -11.45 18.69 26.26
CA ASP A 39 -11.66 17.95 25.01
C ASP A 39 -12.20 16.54 25.35
N PRO A 40 -13.40 16.15 24.91
CA PRO A 40 -14.04 14.87 25.26
C PRO A 40 -13.25 13.63 24.80
N ARG A 41 -12.19 13.83 24.00
CA ARG A 41 -11.29 12.78 23.52
C ARG A 41 -10.14 12.47 24.50
N VAL A 42 -9.91 13.34 25.48
CA VAL A 42 -8.86 13.15 26.49
C VAL A 42 -9.29 12.09 27.49
N VAL A 43 -8.47 11.05 27.65
CA VAL A 43 -8.76 9.93 28.56
C VAL A 43 -7.91 10.05 29.82
N TYR A 44 -8.55 9.95 30.99
CA TYR A 44 -7.86 9.85 32.27
C TYR A 44 -7.34 8.42 32.47
N LEU A 45 -6.04 8.28 32.68
CA LEU A 45 -5.37 6.99 32.87
C LEU A 45 -5.11 6.75 34.37
N GLU A 46 -6.16 6.33 35.08
CA GLU A 46 -6.13 6.15 36.54
C GLU A 46 -5.06 5.14 36.99
N GLN A 47 -4.96 4.00 36.31
CA GLN A 47 -4.00 2.94 36.67
C GLN A 47 -2.55 3.43 36.48
N THR A 48 -2.23 3.97 35.30
CA THR A 48 -0.90 4.53 35.05
C THR A 48 -0.56 5.68 36.01
N ALA A 49 -1.53 6.52 36.38
CA ALA A 49 -1.32 7.57 37.36
C ALA A 49 -1.00 7.02 38.77
N ALA A 50 -1.72 5.99 39.21
CA ALA A 50 -1.48 5.32 40.50
C ALA A 50 -0.10 4.66 40.57
N GLU A 51 0.35 4.02 39.47
CA GLU A 51 1.68 3.44 39.39
C GLU A 51 2.78 4.49 39.49
N ILE A 52 2.67 5.61 38.74
CA ILE A 52 3.66 6.70 38.77
C ILE A 52 3.79 7.29 40.17
N LEU A 53 2.66 7.45 40.89
CA LEU A 53 2.66 7.90 42.28
C LEU A 53 3.33 6.88 43.22
N SER A 54 3.11 5.59 43.00
CA SER A 54 3.74 4.52 43.81
C SER A 54 5.26 4.47 43.65
N GLU A 55 5.78 4.88 42.48
CA GLU A 55 7.23 5.04 42.22
C GLU A 55 7.82 6.31 42.84
N GLY A 56 7.01 7.16 43.47
CA GLY A 56 7.43 8.45 44.05
C GLY A 56 7.73 9.53 43.01
N LYS A 57 7.28 9.35 41.76
CA LYS A 57 7.49 10.31 40.66
C LYS A 57 6.34 11.33 40.57
N PRO A 58 6.60 12.55 40.09
CA PRO A 58 5.53 13.52 39.84
C PRO A 58 4.59 13.03 38.73
N LEU A 59 3.32 13.43 38.77
CA LEU A 59 2.30 13.14 37.74
C LEU A 59 2.52 13.96 36.46
N LEU A 60 3.71 13.86 35.88
CA LEU A 60 4.13 14.51 34.64
C LEU A 60 4.48 13.42 33.62
N LEU A 61 3.98 13.56 32.39
CA LEU A 61 4.41 12.76 31.27
C LEU A 61 5.84 13.14 30.90
N SER A 62 6.69 12.13 30.81
CA SER A 62 8.04 12.23 30.27
C SER A 62 8.28 11.16 29.21
N ARG A 63 9.39 11.27 28.50
CA ARG A 63 9.87 10.24 27.54
C ARG A 63 9.87 8.84 28.16
N ASP A 64 10.31 8.72 29.42
CA ASP A 64 10.47 7.43 30.11
C ASP A 64 9.14 6.70 30.35
N CYS A 65 8.04 7.42 30.55
CA CYS A 65 6.73 6.82 30.76
C CYS A 65 5.83 6.85 29.51
N THR A 66 6.32 7.38 28.38
CA THR A 66 5.52 7.59 27.17
C THR A 66 4.98 6.28 26.60
N GLU A 67 5.80 5.22 26.58
CA GLU A 67 5.38 3.91 26.09
C GLU A 67 4.30 3.28 26.97
N ARG A 68 4.48 3.30 28.30
CA ARG A 68 3.48 2.82 29.27
C ARG A 68 2.14 3.53 29.10
N VAL A 69 2.18 4.87 29.01
CA VAL A 69 1.00 5.70 28.79
C VAL A 69 0.30 5.36 27.47
N LEU A 70 1.08 5.14 26.40
CA LEU A 70 0.53 4.77 25.10
C LEU A 70 -0.17 3.40 25.15
N LEU A 71 0.45 2.41 25.79
CA LEU A 71 -0.10 1.06 25.98
C LEU A 71 -1.43 1.07 26.75
N ASP A 72 -1.48 1.75 27.90
CA ASP A 72 -2.70 1.88 28.70
C ASP A 72 -3.81 2.57 27.87
N ARG A 73 -3.45 3.64 27.15
CA ARG A 73 -4.40 4.34 26.28
C ARG A 73 -4.94 3.49 25.12
N LEU A 74 -4.13 2.60 24.54
CA LEU A 74 -4.55 1.68 23.48
C LEU A 74 -5.38 0.51 24.04
N SER A 75 -5.15 0.14 25.30
CA SER A 75 -5.89 -0.90 26.01
C SER A 75 -7.26 -0.41 26.53
N TYR A 76 -7.46 0.91 26.57
CA TYR A 76 -8.73 1.52 26.93
C TYR A 76 -9.80 1.22 25.87
N GLY A 77 -10.68 0.27 26.17
CA GLY A 77 -11.72 -0.23 25.25
C GLY A 77 -12.63 0.86 24.70
N GLY A 78 -12.84 0.86 23.38
CA GLY A 78 -13.72 1.81 22.71
C GLY A 78 -15.19 1.54 23.02
N GLY A 79 -15.81 2.37 23.88
CA GLY A 79 -17.26 2.35 24.09
C GLY A 79 -18.05 2.74 22.84
N ASP A 80 -19.32 2.32 22.76
CA ASP A 80 -20.21 2.56 21.62
C ASP A 80 -20.53 4.07 21.41
N GLY A 81 -20.45 4.53 20.14
CA GLY A 81 -20.83 5.88 19.71
C GLY A 81 -20.02 6.42 18.53
N PRO A 82 -20.34 7.61 17.99
CA PRO A 82 -19.58 8.22 16.89
C PRO A 82 -18.12 8.58 17.26
N ALA A 83 -17.86 8.86 18.54
CA ALA A 83 -16.49 9.00 19.07
C ALA A 83 -15.73 7.66 19.17
N ALA A 84 -16.38 6.52 18.94
CA ALA A 84 -15.74 5.20 18.97
C ALA A 84 -14.79 4.98 17.79
N VAL A 85 -15.05 5.62 16.63
CA VAL A 85 -14.20 5.50 15.44
C VAL A 85 -12.84 6.15 15.69
N GLU A 86 -12.81 7.35 16.27
CA GLU A 86 -11.55 8.01 16.66
C GLU A 86 -10.82 7.28 17.79
N ARG A 87 -11.52 6.45 18.57
CA ARG A 87 -10.94 5.61 19.63
C ARG A 87 -10.35 4.30 19.11
N ARG A 88 -10.65 3.89 17.87
CA ARG A 88 -10.04 2.69 17.29
C ARG A 88 -8.51 2.86 17.28
N PRO A 89 -7.74 1.83 17.67
CA PRO A 89 -6.29 1.97 17.86
C PRO A 89 -5.59 2.56 16.64
N PHE A 90 -5.90 2.08 15.43
CA PHE A 90 -5.32 2.60 14.19
C PHE A 90 -5.58 4.11 13.99
N PHE A 91 -6.84 4.54 14.05
CA PHE A 91 -7.24 5.95 13.84
C PHE A 91 -6.64 6.87 14.91
N TYR A 92 -6.64 6.41 16.17
CA TYR A 92 -6.04 7.13 17.27
C TYR A 92 -4.54 7.34 17.06
N LEU A 93 -3.79 6.30 16.65
CA LEU A 93 -2.36 6.39 16.39
C LEU A 93 -2.03 7.31 15.20
N ILE A 94 -2.79 7.25 14.11
CA ILE A 94 -2.65 8.21 13.00
C ILE A 94 -2.91 9.65 13.49
N GLY A 95 -3.91 9.83 14.37
CA GLY A 95 -4.17 11.10 15.04
C GLY A 95 -3.00 11.58 15.90
N CYS A 96 -2.38 10.69 16.68
CA CYS A 96 -1.18 10.99 17.48
C CYS A 96 -0.03 11.47 16.60
N PHE A 97 0.21 10.79 15.47
CA PHE A 97 1.26 11.18 14.53
C PHE A 97 1.03 12.58 13.96
N ARG A 98 -0.20 12.89 13.54
CA ARG A 98 -0.57 14.22 13.03
C ARG A 98 -0.35 15.30 14.10
N ARG A 99 -0.82 15.05 15.33
CA ARG A 99 -0.63 15.99 16.45
C ARG A 99 0.85 16.18 16.80
N ALA A 100 1.65 15.12 16.76
CA ALA A 100 3.10 15.22 16.95
C ALA A 100 3.76 16.11 15.90
N GLN A 101 3.34 16.02 14.64
CA GLN A 101 3.83 16.88 13.56
C GLN A 101 3.41 18.34 13.74
N ASP A 102 2.17 18.59 14.18
CA ASP A 102 1.67 19.94 14.44
C ASP A 102 2.37 20.58 15.65
N GLU A 103 2.59 19.84 16.72
CA GLU A 103 3.36 20.34 17.87
C GLU A 103 4.84 20.57 17.49
N ALA A 104 5.46 19.71 16.68
CA ALA A 104 6.83 19.92 16.20
C ALA A 104 6.98 21.27 15.45
N LYS A 105 6.01 21.63 14.60
CA LYS A 105 6.00 22.94 13.91
C LYS A 105 5.89 24.11 14.87
N LYS A 106 5.12 23.97 15.96
CA LYS A 106 4.98 25.02 16.99
C LYS A 106 6.26 25.16 17.82
N VAL A 107 6.89 24.04 18.16
CA VAL A 107 8.15 23.98 18.92
C VAL A 107 9.30 24.63 18.16
N ALA A 108 9.30 24.57 16.83
CA ALA A 108 10.32 25.23 16.00
C ALA A 108 10.39 26.75 16.22
N ALA A 109 9.32 27.39 16.71
CA ALA A 109 9.27 28.82 17.04
C ALA A 109 9.73 29.16 18.48
N MET A 110 10.15 28.17 19.28
CA MET A 110 10.66 28.42 20.63
C MET A 110 11.97 29.20 20.59
N LYS A 111 12.10 30.16 21.53
CA LYS A 111 13.26 31.05 21.62
C LYS A 111 14.47 30.40 22.28
N ASP A 112 14.25 29.51 23.24
CA ASP A 112 15.32 28.83 23.97
C ASP A 112 15.76 27.56 23.19
N PRO A 113 17.01 27.51 22.68
CA PRO A 113 17.48 26.39 21.89
C PRO A 113 17.65 25.09 22.70
N ALA A 114 17.96 25.17 24.00
CA ALA A 114 18.17 23.98 24.82
C ALA A 114 16.84 23.29 25.13
N VAL A 115 15.85 24.07 25.59
CA VAL A 115 14.48 23.57 25.83
C VAL A 115 13.87 23.10 24.51
N ARG A 116 14.08 23.82 23.41
CA ARG A 116 13.62 23.40 22.10
C ARG A 116 14.15 22.01 21.71
N ALA A 117 15.45 21.77 21.86
CA ALA A 117 16.06 20.50 21.49
C ALA A 117 15.53 19.33 22.35
N GLU A 118 15.33 19.55 23.65
CA GLU A 118 14.76 18.57 24.57
C GLU A 118 13.34 18.17 24.18
N ILE A 119 12.49 19.17 23.90
CA ILE A 119 11.11 18.95 23.47
C ILE A 119 11.03 18.31 22.07
N GLU A 120 11.85 18.74 21.12
CA GLU A 120 11.95 18.11 19.80
C GLU A 120 12.33 16.63 19.93
N ALA A 121 13.23 16.29 20.86
CA ALA A 121 13.61 14.92 21.13
C ALA A 121 12.45 14.11 21.77
N ALA A 122 11.67 14.70 22.67
CA ALA A 122 10.48 14.08 23.25
C ALA A 122 9.41 13.79 22.18
N ILE A 123 9.10 14.77 21.33
CA ILE A 123 8.15 14.60 20.21
C ILE A 123 8.64 13.52 19.25
N LYS A 124 9.93 13.52 18.89
CA LYS A 124 10.52 12.51 18.01
C LYS A 124 10.42 11.11 18.61
N HIS A 125 10.61 10.97 19.93
CA HIS A 125 10.47 9.70 20.62
C HIS A 125 9.02 9.20 20.61
N ALA A 126 8.05 10.06 20.98
CA ALA A 126 6.63 9.72 20.93
C ALA A 126 6.18 9.34 19.52
N ARG A 127 6.63 10.06 18.48
CA ARG A 127 6.34 9.76 17.08
C ARG A 127 6.85 8.39 16.66
N LYS A 128 8.09 8.04 17.01
CA LYS A 128 8.66 6.71 16.72
C LYS A 128 7.89 5.59 17.41
N LEU A 129 7.51 5.78 18.67
CA LEU A 129 6.67 4.83 19.40
C LEU A 129 5.31 4.67 18.70
N VAL A 130 4.64 5.77 18.34
CA VAL A 130 3.35 5.72 17.63
C VAL A 130 3.44 4.92 16.33
N VAL A 131 4.46 5.14 15.51
CA VAL A 131 4.66 4.38 14.25
C VAL A 131 4.95 2.90 14.55
N SER A 132 5.75 2.61 15.57
CA SER A 132 6.03 1.23 16.00
C SER A 132 4.76 0.51 16.42
N TYR A 133 3.95 1.12 17.28
CA TYR A 133 2.67 0.57 17.73
C TYR A 133 1.63 0.48 16.62
N CYS A 134 1.68 1.36 15.60
CA CYS A 134 0.89 1.18 14.37
C CYS A 134 1.26 -0.13 13.68
N ARG A 135 2.56 -0.40 13.49
CA ARG A 135 3.02 -1.65 12.85
C ARG A 135 2.56 -2.86 13.64
N ILE A 136 2.77 -2.85 14.96
CA ILE A 136 2.38 -3.97 15.82
C ILE A 136 0.85 -4.18 15.77
N HIS A 137 0.05 -3.12 15.85
CA HIS A 137 -1.41 -3.26 15.76
C HIS A 137 -1.88 -3.80 14.40
N VAL A 138 -1.24 -3.38 13.30
CA VAL A 138 -1.60 -3.89 11.97
C VAL A 138 -1.15 -5.34 11.78
N GLY A 139 0.04 -5.72 12.27
CA GLY A 139 0.55 -7.09 12.19
C GLY A 139 -0.14 -8.06 13.16
N HIS A 140 -0.68 -7.54 14.26
CA HIS A 140 -1.39 -8.30 15.29
C HIS A 140 -2.70 -7.59 15.69
N PRO A 141 -3.77 -7.74 14.88
CA PRO A 141 -5.04 -7.05 15.11
C PRO A 141 -5.67 -7.32 16.48
N ASP A 142 -5.46 -8.53 17.02
CA ASP A 142 -6.04 -8.98 18.31
C ASP A 142 -5.34 -8.39 19.54
N MET A 143 -4.23 -7.65 19.36
CA MET A 143 -3.45 -7.13 20.48
C MET A 143 -4.19 -6.04 21.28
N PHE A 144 -5.09 -5.30 20.64
CA PHE A 144 -5.84 -4.23 21.28
C PHE A 144 -7.36 -4.44 21.13
N PRO A 145 -8.18 -3.96 22.08
CA PRO A 145 -9.62 -4.09 21.99
C PRO A 145 -10.15 -3.42 20.71
N SER A 146 -10.77 -4.22 19.84
CA SER A 146 -11.45 -3.74 18.65
C SER A 146 -12.84 -4.36 18.56
N SER A 147 -13.78 -3.64 17.97
CA SER A 147 -15.11 -4.17 17.71
C SER A 147 -15.02 -5.24 16.61
N PRO A 148 -15.68 -6.40 16.74
CA PRO A 148 -15.65 -7.45 15.71
C PRO A 148 -16.27 -7.01 14.37
N ALA A 149 -17.06 -5.92 14.36
CA ALA A 149 -17.62 -5.31 13.16
C ALA A 149 -16.70 -4.27 12.50
N ALA A 150 -15.52 -3.99 13.07
CA ALA A 150 -14.57 -3.04 12.50
C ALA A 150 -13.87 -3.65 11.27
N ALA A 151 -13.52 -2.78 10.31
CA ALA A 151 -12.62 -3.17 9.23
C ALA A 151 -11.28 -3.64 9.80
N SER A 152 -10.59 -4.56 9.11
CA SER A 152 -9.28 -5.00 9.58
C SER A 152 -8.26 -3.84 9.48
N PRO A 153 -7.29 -3.75 10.40
CA PRO A 153 -6.27 -2.70 10.38
C PRO A 153 -5.48 -2.61 9.06
N ALA A 154 -5.28 -3.73 8.38
CA ALA A 154 -4.66 -3.75 7.04
C ALA A 154 -5.54 -3.05 5.98
N SER A 155 -6.86 -3.11 6.11
CA SER A 155 -7.81 -2.38 5.25
C SER A 155 -7.74 -0.87 5.50
N ASP A 156 -7.61 -0.46 6.76
CA ASP A 156 -7.46 0.94 7.13
C ASP A 156 -6.10 1.49 6.63
N LEU A 157 -5.03 0.70 6.74
CA LEU A 157 -3.72 1.03 6.16
C LEU A 157 -3.79 1.14 4.62
N LEU A 158 -4.46 0.20 3.94
CA LEU A 158 -4.64 0.26 2.50
C LEU A 158 -5.42 1.52 2.08
N SER A 159 -6.47 1.87 2.83
CA SER A 159 -7.25 3.09 2.60
C SER A 159 -6.40 4.35 2.77
N LEU A 160 -5.46 4.35 3.72
CA LEU A 160 -4.51 5.43 3.94
C LEU A 160 -3.51 5.56 2.76
N ILE A 161 -3.01 4.42 2.26
CA ILE A 161 -2.14 4.36 1.07
C ILE A 161 -2.89 4.91 -0.15
N PHE A 162 -4.14 4.50 -0.35
CA PHE A 162 -5.00 5.03 -1.42
C PHE A 162 -5.21 6.53 -1.28
N SER A 163 -5.35 7.06 -0.06
CA SER A 163 -5.40 8.50 0.17
C SER A 163 -4.10 9.22 -0.22
N GLU A 164 -2.93 8.63 0.00
CA GLU A 164 -1.64 9.23 -0.38
C GLU A 164 -1.47 9.29 -1.90
N VAL A 165 -1.87 8.24 -2.60
CA VAL A 165 -1.70 8.12 -4.06
C VAL A 165 -2.88 8.65 -4.87
N SER A 166 -3.89 9.22 -4.20
CA SER A 166 -5.09 9.75 -4.84
C SER A 166 -4.74 10.91 -5.77
N GLY A 167 -5.14 10.80 -7.04
CA GLY A 167 -5.05 11.87 -8.02
C GLY A 167 -6.31 12.76 -8.06
N PRO A 168 -6.25 13.95 -8.70
CA PRO A 168 -7.42 14.81 -8.90
C PRO A 168 -8.57 14.12 -9.63
N THR A 169 -8.25 13.20 -10.55
CA THR A 169 -9.21 12.42 -11.33
C THR A 169 -9.99 11.41 -10.49
N ASP A 170 -9.37 10.85 -9.44
CA ASP A 170 -9.97 9.81 -8.61
C ASP A 170 -11.07 10.39 -7.70
N VAL A 171 -10.86 11.63 -7.24
CA VAL A 171 -11.82 12.39 -6.41
C VAL A 171 -13.01 12.88 -7.23
N PHE A 172 -12.76 13.40 -8.44
CA PHE A 172 -13.83 13.95 -9.28
C PHE A 172 -14.77 12.87 -9.84
N ALA A 173 -14.26 11.67 -10.12
CA ALA A 173 -15.05 10.56 -10.66
C ALA A 173 -15.89 9.82 -9.61
N GLY A 174 -15.81 10.17 -8.32
CA GLY A 174 -16.56 9.51 -7.24
C GLY A 174 -16.21 8.03 -7.07
N ASN A 175 -15.06 7.59 -7.56
CA ASN A 175 -14.64 6.19 -7.61
C ASN A 175 -13.37 5.94 -6.76
N SER A 176 -13.07 6.82 -5.81
CA SER A 176 -11.90 6.70 -4.94
C SER A 176 -12.07 5.53 -3.97
N LEU A 177 -11.02 4.74 -3.83
CA LEU A 177 -10.88 3.68 -2.83
C LEU A 177 -10.32 4.21 -1.50
N ALA A 178 -9.96 5.49 -1.43
CA ALA A 178 -9.48 6.12 -0.21
C ALA A 178 -10.61 6.27 0.81
N GLY A 179 -10.29 6.05 2.08
CA GLY A 179 -11.20 6.32 3.19
C GLY A 179 -11.22 7.80 3.59
N ASP A 180 -12.02 8.12 4.60
CA ASP A 180 -12.14 9.49 5.14
C ASP A 180 -10.84 9.98 5.80
N LEU A 181 -9.98 9.05 6.24
CA LEU A 181 -8.73 9.36 6.90
C LEU A 181 -7.63 9.71 5.90
N LYS A 182 -7.20 10.97 5.91
CA LYS A 182 -6.06 11.42 5.09
C LYS A 182 -4.72 11.01 5.71
N SER A 183 -3.83 10.49 4.87
CA SER A 183 -2.44 10.19 5.23
C SER A 183 -1.72 11.44 5.74
N PRO A 184 -1.19 11.45 6.98
CA PRO A 184 -0.32 12.52 7.44
C PRO A 184 1.00 12.53 6.64
N PRO A 185 1.51 13.70 6.22
CA PRO A 185 2.74 13.78 5.42
C PRO A 185 3.93 13.09 6.10
N GLY A 186 4.57 12.18 5.39
CA GLY A 186 5.74 11.42 5.86
C GLY A 186 5.41 10.24 6.78
N PHE A 187 4.14 9.94 7.07
CA PHE A 187 3.75 8.77 7.86
C PHE A 187 4.15 7.46 7.17
N LEU A 188 3.76 7.27 5.91
CA LEU A 188 4.05 6.03 5.19
C LEU A 188 5.56 5.82 4.99
N ASP A 189 6.32 6.89 4.79
CA ASP A 189 7.78 6.82 4.74
C ASP A 189 8.36 6.31 6.07
N GLU A 190 7.94 6.84 7.22
CA GLU A 190 8.40 6.32 8.52
C GLU A 190 7.87 4.91 8.83
N PHE A 191 6.69 4.58 8.34
CA PHE A 191 6.06 3.28 8.51
C PHE A 191 6.83 2.19 7.74
N PHE A 192 7.16 2.41 6.47
CA PHE A 192 7.79 1.40 5.60
C PHE A 192 9.31 1.51 5.49
N ARG A 193 9.89 2.71 5.49
CA ARG A 193 11.34 2.92 5.27
C ARG A 193 12.17 2.61 6.51
N GLU A 194 11.67 2.97 7.69
CA GLU A 194 12.38 2.74 8.96
C GLU A 194 12.11 1.35 9.56
N ALA A 195 11.21 0.57 8.98
CA ALA A 195 10.88 -0.77 9.46
C ALA A 195 11.88 -1.81 8.97
N ASP A 196 12.17 -2.80 9.82
CA ASP A 196 12.88 -4.00 9.43
C ASP A 196 11.96 -4.99 8.68
N SER A 197 12.57 -6.01 8.08
CA SER A 197 11.81 -7.01 7.30
C SER A 197 10.87 -7.83 8.17
N GLU A 198 11.26 -8.13 9.42
CA GLU A 198 10.51 -8.99 10.33
C GLU A 198 9.22 -8.32 10.83
N SER A 199 9.26 -7.02 11.16
CA SER A 199 8.05 -6.30 11.58
C SER A 199 7.06 -6.06 10.45
N LEU A 200 7.52 -5.99 9.19
CA LEU A 200 6.65 -5.79 8.03
C LEU A 200 6.01 -7.08 7.53
N GLU A 201 6.67 -8.23 7.65
CA GLU A 201 6.18 -9.52 7.15
C GLU A 201 4.71 -9.84 7.50
N PRO A 202 4.26 -9.76 8.78
CA PRO A 202 2.87 -10.04 9.12
C PRO A 202 1.86 -9.02 8.55
N ILE A 203 2.33 -7.80 8.24
CA ILE A 203 1.49 -6.72 7.69
C ILE A 203 1.32 -6.89 6.18
N MET A 204 2.42 -7.20 5.48
CA MET A 204 2.45 -7.16 4.02
C MET A 204 1.61 -8.25 3.37
N GLY A 205 1.44 -9.41 4.02
CA GLY A 205 0.60 -10.50 3.52
C GLY A 205 -0.85 -10.05 3.26
N GLU A 206 -1.56 -9.69 4.33
CA GLU A 206 -2.96 -9.22 4.20
C GLU A 206 -3.06 -7.94 3.36
N LEU A 207 -2.08 -7.04 3.45
CA LEU A 207 -2.07 -5.80 2.68
C LEU A 207 -2.04 -6.07 1.16
N PHE A 208 -1.17 -6.98 0.70
CA PHE A 208 -1.09 -7.33 -0.72
C PHE A 208 -2.30 -8.14 -1.19
N ASP A 209 -2.86 -8.99 -0.34
CA ASP A 209 -4.10 -9.70 -0.66
C ASP A 209 -5.28 -8.74 -0.86
N LYS A 210 -5.42 -7.74 0.01
CA LYS A 210 -6.44 -6.69 -0.16
C LYS A 210 -6.17 -5.81 -1.38
N LEU A 211 -4.90 -5.49 -1.66
CA LEU A 211 -4.54 -4.73 -2.85
C LEU A 211 -4.85 -5.51 -4.13
N LYS A 212 -4.62 -6.82 -4.14
CA LYS A 212 -5.04 -7.70 -5.23
C LYS A 212 -6.57 -7.70 -5.39
N GLN A 213 -7.30 -7.82 -4.29
CA GLN A 213 -8.77 -7.81 -4.29
C GLN A 213 -9.35 -6.49 -4.85
N SER A 214 -8.67 -5.36 -4.65
CA SER A 214 -9.16 -4.06 -5.14
C SER A 214 -9.14 -3.91 -6.66
N VAL A 215 -8.35 -4.73 -7.36
CA VAL A 215 -8.31 -4.81 -8.83
C VAL A 215 -8.99 -6.07 -9.38
N GLU A 216 -9.53 -6.92 -8.51
CA GLU A 216 -10.21 -8.12 -8.93
C GLU A 216 -11.47 -7.77 -9.74
N LYS A 217 -11.60 -8.33 -10.94
CA LYS A 217 -12.70 -8.05 -11.88
C LYS A 217 -12.83 -6.57 -12.26
N VAL A 218 -11.74 -5.79 -12.21
CA VAL A 218 -11.71 -4.42 -12.71
C VAL A 218 -11.37 -4.42 -14.20
N SER A 219 -12.17 -3.72 -15.01
CA SER A 219 -11.92 -3.56 -16.44
C SER A 219 -11.08 -2.31 -16.73
N ALA A 220 -10.72 -2.10 -18.00
CA ALA A 220 -10.04 -0.90 -18.46
C ALA A 220 -10.78 0.42 -18.15
N LEU A 221 -12.08 0.39 -17.88
CA LEU A 221 -12.86 1.58 -17.55
C LEU A 221 -13.13 1.71 -16.03
N GLY A 222 -12.65 0.77 -15.22
CA GLY A 222 -12.75 0.82 -13.76
C GLY A 222 -11.53 1.51 -13.12
N ASN A 223 -11.54 1.63 -11.79
CA ASN A 223 -10.45 2.26 -11.05
C ASN A 223 -9.31 1.26 -10.75
N PHE A 224 -8.50 0.95 -11.77
CA PHE A 224 -7.24 0.25 -11.56
C PHE A 224 -6.07 1.20 -11.29
N GLN A 225 -6.20 2.48 -11.62
CA GLN A 225 -5.10 3.45 -11.56
C GLN A 225 -4.64 3.71 -10.12
N GLN A 226 -5.58 3.90 -9.20
CA GLN A 226 -5.27 4.14 -7.79
C GLN A 226 -4.61 2.91 -7.13
N PRO A 227 -5.11 1.67 -7.32
CA PRO A 227 -4.38 0.46 -6.93
C PRO A 227 -2.99 0.33 -7.56
N LEU A 228 -2.83 0.67 -8.84
CA LEU A 228 -1.53 0.58 -9.51
C LEU A 228 -0.52 1.57 -8.92
N ARG A 229 -0.94 2.80 -8.63
CA ARG A 229 -0.09 3.79 -7.94
C ARG A 229 0.25 3.34 -6.52
N ALA A 230 -0.68 2.70 -5.80
CA ALA A 230 -0.41 2.12 -4.49
C ALA A 230 0.63 0.99 -4.57
N LEU A 231 0.52 0.10 -5.57
CA LEU A 231 1.51 -0.93 -5.82
C LEU A 231 2.89 -0.32 -6.10
N LEU A 232 2.96 0.71 -6.95
CA LEU A 232 4.20 1.45 -7.25
C LEU A 232 4.83 2.06 -6.01
N LEU A 233 4.04 2.72 -5.17
CA LEU A 233 4.52 3.28 -3.89
C LEU A 233 5.11 2.18 -3.01
N LEU A 234 4.41 1.06 -2.86
CA LEU A 234 4.85 -0.05 -2.03
C LEU A 234 6.14 -0.69 -2.55
N VAL A 235 6.25 -0.99 -3.85
CA VAL A 235 7.50 -1.56 -4.42
C VAL A 235 8.67 -0.57 -4.42
N GLY A 236 8.40 0.72 -4.23
CA GLY A 236 9.43 1.74 -4.00
C GLY A 236 10.19 1.56 -2.67
N TYR A 237 9.59 0.87 -1.69
CA TYR A 237 10.28 0.50 -0.45
C TYR A 237 10.92 -0.89 -0.57
N PRO A 238 12.25 -1.05 -0.35
CA PRO A 238 12.94 -2.32 -0.57
C PRO A 238 12.36 -3.52 0.20
N ASN A 239 11.98 -3.33 1.46
CA ASN A 239 11.43 -4.41 2.29
C ASN A 239 10.02 -4.82 1.82
N CYS A 240 9.21 -3.87 1.35
CA CYS A 240 7.90 -4.16 0.77
C CYS A 240 8.03 -4.88 -0.59
N ALA A 241 8.99 -4.48 -1.42
CA ALA A 241 9.30 -5.18 -2.67
C ALA A 241 9.75 -6.63 -2.43
N LYS A 242 10.60 -6.84 -1.41
CA LYS A 242 11.02 -8.17 -0.98
C LYS A 242 9.85 -9.00 -0.43
N ALA A 243 8.96 -8.39 0.36
CA ALA A 243 7.76 -9.07 0.84
C ALA A 243 6.82 -9.47 -0.32
N LEU A 244 6.67 -8.61 -1.34
CA LEU A 244 5.84 -8.90 -2.51
C LEU A 244 6.29 -10.16 -3.26
N VAL A 245 7.59 -10.28 -3.55
CA VAL A 245 8.10 -11.41 -4.34
C VAL A 245 8.19 -12.73 -3.57
N ASN A 246 8.13 -12.67 -2.24
CA ASN A 246 8.07 -13.84 -1.36
C ASN A 246 6.64 -14.18 -0.93
N HIS A 247 5.65 -13.38 -1.35
CA HIS A 247 4.26 -13.59 -1.02
C HIS A 247 3.74 -14.94 -1.57
N PRO A 248 2.88 -15.68 -0.85
CA PRO A 248 2.30 -16.93 -1.35
C PRO A 248 1.56 -16.78 -2.69
N HIS A 249 0.82 -15.67 -2.85
CA HIS A 249 0.18 -15.28 -4.11
C HIS A 249 1.13 -14.58 -5.11
N TRP A 250 2.46 -14.66 -4.97
CA TRP A 250 3.38 -14.24 -6.03
C TRP A 250 3.33 -15.21 -7.21
N ILE A 251 3.54 -16.49 -6.94
CA ILE A 251 3.32 -17.61 -7.88
C ILE A 251 2.42 -18.62 -7.17
N PRO A 252 1.09 -18.59 -7.43
CA PRO A 252 0.15 -19.50 -6.79
C PRO A 252 0.50 -20.96 -7.06
N THR A 253 0.45 -21.76 -6.01
CA THR A 253 0.67 -23.21 -6.05
C THR A 253 -0.62 -24.01 -5.88
N ASP A 254 -1.73 -23.34 -5.55
CA ASP A 254 -3.03 -23.96 -5.39
C ASP A 254 -3.50 -24.64 -6.68
N LYS A 255 -3.99 -25.87 -6.53
CA LYS A 255 -4.54 -26.66 -7.64
C LYS A 255 -6.05 -26.74 -7.50
N TYR A 256 -6.74 -26.23 -8.50
CA TYR A 256 -8.19 -26.31 -8.61
C TYR A 256 -8.56 -27.24 -9.76
N ILE A 257 -9.49 -28.16 -9.50
CA ILE A 257 -9.87 -29.21 -10.46
C ILE A 257 -10.41 -28.61 -11.77
N LEU A 258 -11.07 -27.44 -11.69
CA LEU A 258 -11.75 -26.80 -12.82
C LEU A 258 -11.00 -25.62 -13.43
N ILE A 259 -9.84 -25.22 -12.86
CA ILE A 259 -9.08 -24.06 -13.31
C ILE A 259 -7.64 -24.50 -13.57
N GLY A 260 -7.21 -24.40 -14.83
CA GLY A 260 -5.85 -24.78 -15.20
C GLY A 260 -4.80 -23.79 -14.69
N GLU A 261 -3.56 -24.24 -14.62
CA GLU A 261 -2.45 -23.50 -14.02
C GLU A 261 -2.20 -22.14 -14.71
N GLY A 262 -2.45 -22.05 -16.01
CA GLY A 262 -2.31 -20.82 -16.79
C GLY A 262 -3.38 -19.79 -16.43
N ARG A 263 -4.61 -20.21 -16.14
CA ARG A 263 -5.65 -19.31 -15.62
C ARG A 263 -5.39 -18.97 -14.14
N MET A 264 -4.93 -19.93 -13.35
CA MET A 264 -4.61 -19.72 -11.93
C MET A 264 -3.51 -18.68 -11.71
N ILE A 265 -2.48 -18.63 -12.56
CA ILE A 265 -1.45 -17.59 -12.42
C ILE A 265 -1.99 -16.19 -12.70
N GLU A 266 -3.01 -16.04 -13.55
CA GLU A 266 -3.67 -14.75 -13.80
C GLU A 266 -4.53 -14.30 -12.62
N ILE A 267 -5.46 -15.15 -12.15
CA ILE A 267 -6.46 -14.74 -11.15
C ILE A 267 -5.96 -14.94 -9.71
N GLY A 268 -5.02 -15.86 -9.50
CA GLY A 268 -4.49 -16.23 -8.20
C GLY A 268 -3.36 -15.31 -7.78
N SER A 269 -2.55 -14.81 -8.73
CA SER A 269 -1.37 -14.01 -8.38
C SER A 269 -1.67 -12.53 -8.21
N ILE A 270 -0.85 -11.84 -7.43
CA ILE A 270 -0.96 -10.39 -7.22
C ILE A 270 -0.75 -9.65 -8.54
N LEU A 271 0.39 -9.85 -9.22
CA LEU A 271 0.66 -9.20 -10.50
C LEU A 271 -0.28 -9.65 -11.62
N GLY A 272 -0.74 -10.90 -11.57
CA GLY A 272 -1.75 -11.43 -12.49
C GLY A 272 -3.05 -10.63 -12.44
N ALA A 273 -3.51 -10.24 -11.24
CA ALA A 273 -4.72 -9.44 -11.08
C ALA A 273 -4.61 -8.05 -11.77
N PHE A 274 -3.45 -7.40 -11.68
CA PHE A 274 -3.20 -6.16 -12.42
C PHE A 274 -3.05 -6.39 -13.93
N LEU A 275 -2.38 -7.47 -14.34
CA LEU A 275 -2.26 -7.84 -15.75
C LEU A 275 -3.61 -8.27 -16.35
N HIS A 276 -4.58 -8.72 -15.56
CA HIS A 276 -5.91 -9.10 -16.02
C HIS A 276 -6.76 -7.89 -16.45
N VAL A 277 -6.49 -6.69 -15.92
CA VAL A 277 -7.24 -5.46 -16.25
C VAL A 277 -7.19 -5.20 -17.75
N SER A 278 -8.32 -5.34 -18.44
CA SER A 278 -8.34 -5.23 -19.90
C SER A 278 -9.63 -4.62 -20.43
N ALA A 279 -9.56 -4.12 -21.66
CA ALA A 279 -10.70 -3.75 -22.47
C ALA A 279 -11.24 -4.93 -23.29
N LEU A 280 -10.48 -6.03 -23.37
CA LEU A 280 -10.88 -7.24 -24.08
C LEU A 280 -11.87 -8.04 -23.23
N PRO A 281 -12.94 -8.60 -23.84
CA PRO A 281 -13.87 -9.46 -23.12
C PRO A 281 -13.21 -10.77 -22.69
N ASP A 282 -13.63 -11.27 -21.53
CA ASP A 282 -13.25 -12.60 -21.02
C ASP A 282 -14.50 -13.50 -20.88
N CYS A 283 -14.32 -14.77 -20.54
CA CYS A 283 -15.41 -15.70 -20.30
C CYS A 283 -16.25 -15.30 -19.07
N LYS A 284 -17.46 -15.84 -18.97
CA LYS A 284 -18.51 -15.34 -18.06
C LYS A 284 -18.06 -15.33 -16.60
N GLU A 285 -17.27 -16.31 -16.21
CA GLU A 285 -16.76 -16.54 -14.85
C GLU A 285 -15.77 -15.45 -14.41
N PHE A 286 -15.05 -14.85 -15.36
CA PHE A 286 -14.00 -13.85 -15.14
C PHE A 286 -14.35 -12.49 -15.74
N LYS A 287 -15.64 -12.22 -15.93
CA LYS A 287 -16.08 -10.95 -16.51
C LYS A 287 -15.78 -9.77 -15.59
N SER A 288 -15.00 -8.83 -16.09
CA SER A 288 -14.68 -7.58 -15.40
C SER A 288 -15.76 -6.51 -15.52
N LYS A 289 -15.74 -5.57 -14.58
CA LYS A 289 -16.64 -4.43 -14.49
C LYS A 289 -15.85 -3.12 -14.47
N PRO A 290 -16.41 -2.04 -15.05
CA PRO A 290 -17.63 -2.03 -15.85
C PRO A 290 -17.45 -2.73 -17.21
N ASP A 291 -18.56 -3.08 -17.87
CA ASP A 291 -18.54 -3.75 -19.18
C ASP A 291 -18.15 -2.77 -20.29
N VAL A 292 -16.92 -2.90 -20.78
CA VAL A 292 -16.35 -2.02 -21.82
C VAL A 292 -17.11 -2.14 -23.14
N GLY A 293 -17.55 -3.35 -23.49
CA GLY A 293 -18.34 -3.60 -24.71
C GLY A 293 -19.65 -2.83 -24.68
N GLN A 294 -20.37 -2.89 -23.56
CA GLN A 294 -21.63 -2.16 -23.40
C GLN A 294 -21.41 -0.64 -23.31
N GLN A 295 -20.43 -0.18 -22.54
CA GLN A 295 -20.23 1.26 -22.35
C GLN A 295 -19.70 1.98 -23.59
N CYS A 296 -18.82 1.35 -24.36
CA CYS A 296 -18.20 1.97 -25.53
C CYS A 296 -18.85 1.57 -26.86
N PHE A 297 -19.51 0.41 -26.94
CA PHE A 297 -19.88 -0.21 -28.21
C PHE A 297 -21.31 -0.78 -28.29
N ALA A 298 -22.21 -0.52 -27.34
CA ALA A 298 -23.59 -1.05 -27.35
C ALA A 298 -24.36 -0.74 -28.66
N ASN A 299 -24.07 0.38 -29.31
CA ASN A 299 -24.71 0.83 -30.56
C ASN A 299 -23.71 0.97 -31.71
N ALA A 300 -22.64 0.18 -31.75
CA ALA A 300 -21.53 0.38 -32.69
C ALA A 300 -21.95 0.41 -34.17
N SER A 301 -23.02 -0.31 -34.55
CA SER A 301 -23.56 -0.32 -35.91
C SER A 301 -24.34 0.94 -36.30
N THR A 302 -24.79 1.74 -35.32
CA THR A 302 -25.57 2.97 -35.54
C THR A 302 -24.86 4.23 -35.03
N CYS A 303 -23.72 4.07 -34.36
CA CYS A 303 -22.95 5.15 -33.76
C CYS A 303 -22.21 5.96 -34.82
N ARG A 304 -21.98 7.25 -34.58
CA ARG A 304 -21.21 8.08 -35.50
C ARG A 304 -19.73 7.64 -35.46
N PRO A 305 -19.01 7.67 -36.59
CA PRO A 305 -17.59 7.32 -36.60
C PRO A 305 -16.73 8.11 -35.59
N ALA A 306 -17.07 9.38 -35.35
CA ALA A 306 -16.37 10.23 -34.37
C ALA A 306 -16.52 9.73 -32.92
N ASP A 307 -17.70 9.25 -32.54
CA ASP A 307 -17.98 8.74 -31.20
C ASP A 307 -17.26 7.40 -30.94
N LEU A 308 -17.17 6.56 -31.98
CA LEU A 308 -16.37 5.33 -31.96
C LEU A 308 -14.87 5.64 -31.80
N LEU A 309 -14.34 6.59 -32.57
CA LEU A 309 -12.94 7.01 -32.48
C LEU A 309 -12.61 7.61 -31.10
N SER A 310 -13.53 8.36 -30.51
CA SER A 310 -13.40 8.85 -29.13
C SER A 310 -13.26 7.69 -28.14
N SER A 311 -14.15 6.68 -28.23
CA SER A 311 -14.09 5.49 -27.38
C SER A 311 -12.78 4.70 -27.53
N TYR A 312 -12.30 4.50 -28.76
CA TYR A 312 -11.00 3.88 -29.01
C TYR A 312 -9.85 4.70 -28.41
N THR A 313 -9.91 6.02 -28.51
CA THR A 313 -8.90 6.92 -27.95
C THR A 313 -8.87 6.82 -26.43
N THR A 314 -10.03 6.83 -25.78
CA THR A 314 -10.14 6.66 -24.32
C THR A 314 -9.55 5.33 -23.87
N ILE A 315 -9.97 4.22 -24.49
CA ILE A 315 -9.43 2.88 -24.16
C ILE A 315 -7.92 2.85 -24.36
N LYS A 316 -7.42 3.36 -25.50
CA LYS A 316 -5.99 3.38 -25.79
C LYS A 316 -5.22 4.19 -24.74
N THR A 317 -5.69 5.37 -24.37
CA THR A 317 -5.05 6.22 -23.35
C THR A 317 -4.99 5.51 -22.01
N VAL A 318 -6.12 4.96 -21.56
CA VAL A 318 -6.22 4.32 -20.25
C VAL A 318 -5.39 3.03 -20.19
N MET A 319 -5.39 2.22 -21.24
CA MET A 319 -4.53 1.03 -21.32
C MET A 319 -3.03 1.39 -21.37
N ASN A 320 -2.64 2.49 -22.01
CA ASN A 320 -1.23 2.93 -21.97
C ASN A 320 -0.79 3.32 -20.55
N ILE A 321 -1.66 3.96 -19.77
CA ILE A 321 -1.40 4.26 -18.35
C ILE A 321 -1.17 2.97 -17.56
N LEU A 322 -2.02 1.94 -17.77
CA LEU A 322 -1.84 0.62 -17.13
C LEU A 322 -0.47 0.03 -17.48
N TYR A 323 -0.14 0.01 -18.76
CA TYR A 323 1.13 -0.52 -19.23
C TYR A 323 2.32 0.26 -18.64
N ASP A 324 2.20 1.59 -18.43
CA ASP A 324 3.31 2.46 -18.02
C ASP A 324 3.62 2.15 -16.56
N GLY A 325 2.58 2.14 -15.73
CA GLY A 325 2.73 1.79 -14.32
C GLY A 325 3.18 0.34 -14.14
N LEU A 326 2.65 -0.62 -14.92
CA LEU A 326 3.13 -2.00 -14.84
C LEU A 326 4.60 -2.14 -15.27
N ALA A 327 5.02 -1.49 -16.35
CA ALA A 327 6.42 -1.48 -16.75
C ALA A 327 7.32 -0.90 -15.67
N GLU A 328 6.88 0.16 -14.98
CA GLU A 328 7.60 0.74 -13.86
C GLU A 328 7.66 -0.20 -12.63
N VAL A 329 6.58 -0.92 -12.31
CA VAL A 329 6.58 -1.96 -11.25
C VAL A 329 7.61 -3.04 -11.59
N PHE A 330 7.52 -3.63 -12.79
CA PHE A 330 8.45 -4.68 -13.22
C PHE A 330 9.90 -4.17 -13.24
N LEU A 331 10.14 -2.97 -13.76
CA LEU A 331 11.48 -2.38 -13.82
C LEU A 331 12.06 -2.14 -12.42
N THR A 332 11.26 -1.65 -11.48
CA THR A 332 11.67 -1.42 -10.10
C THR A 332 12.09 -2.73 -9.44
N LEU A 333 11.30 -3.79 -9.61
CA LEU A 333 11.62 -5.12 -9.07
C LEU A 333 12.80 -5.78 -9.80
N LEU A 334 13.00 -5.53 -11.09
CA LEU A 334 14.15 -6.06 -11.84
C LEU A 334 15.46 -5.36 -11.49
N LYS A 335 15.41 -4.08 -11.10
CA LYS A 335 16.60 -3.32 -10.69
C LYS A 335 17.18 -3.82 -9.37
N ASN A 336 16.34 -4.26 -8.43
CA ASN A 336 16.77 -4.77 -7.14
C ASN A 336 17.23 -6.24 -7.23
N THR A 337 18.42 -6.55 -6.71
CA THR A 337 19.02 -7.88 -6.73
C THR A 337 18.21 -8.93 -5.98
N ASP A 338 17.53 -8.54 -4.90
CA ASP A 338 16.78 -9.46 -4.05
C ASP A 338 15.46 -9.91 -4.69
N THR A 339 14.95 -9.12 -5.65
CA THR A 339 13.66 -9.34 -6.30
C THR A 339 13.80 -9.80 -7.76
N ARG A 340 14.91 -9.47 -8.43
CA ARG A 340 15.13 -9.73 -9.87
C ARG A 340 14.87 -11.18 -10.26
N GLU A 341 15.47 -12.13 -9.55
CA GLU A 341 15.33 -13.55 -9.89
C GLU A 341 13.89 -14.05 -9.75
N LYS A 342 13.17 -13.58 -8.71
CA LYS A 342 11.76 -13.91 -8.51
C LYS A 342 10.83 -13.34 -9.58
N VAL A 343 11.17 -12.17 -10.14
CA VAL A 343 10.46 -11.59 -11.29
C VAL A 343 10.71 -12.40 -12.56
N LEU A 344 11.95 -12.78 -12.82
CA LEU A 344 12.30 -13.63 -13.96
C LEU A 344 11.65 -15.01 -13.85
N GLU A 345 11.59 -15.57 -12.64
CA GLU A 345 10.86 -16.80 -12.32
C GLU A 345 9.37 -16.64 -12.60
N PHE A 346 8.72 -15.57 -12.12
CA PHE A 346 7.31 -15.29 -12.38
C PHE A 346 7.00 -15.22 -13.88
N ILE A 347 7.78 -14.45 -14.64
CA ILE A 347 7.59 -14.32 -16.10
C ILE A 347 7.76 -15.70 -16.78
N ALA A 348 8.76 -16.48 -16.38
CA ALA A 348 8.97 -17.81 -16.92
C ALA A 348 7.80 -18.76 -16.62
N GLU A 349 7.29 -18.75 -15.39
CA GLU A 349 6.14 -19.56 -14.98
C GLU A 349 4.86 -19.15 -15.72
N VAL A 350 4.63 -17.85 -15.94
CA VAL A 350 3.50 -17.36 -16.76
C VAL A 350 3.56 -17.96 -18.16
N ILE A 351 4.74 -18.00 -18.78
CA ILE A 351 4.91 -18.54 -20.14
C ILE A 351 4.70 -20.05 -20.15
N LYS A 352 5.36 -20.79 -19.24
CA LYS A 352 5.26 -22.26 -19.18
C LYS A 352 3.83 -22.73 -18.97
N LYS A 353 3.15 -22.18 -17.95
CA LYS A 353 1.77 -22.56 -17.59
C LYS A 353 0.74 -22.21 -18.68
N ASN A 354 1.13 -21.39 -19.66
CA ASN A 354 0.28 -20.97 -20.77
C ASN A 354 0.76 -21.47 -22.14
N ALA A 355 1.63 -22.49 -22.21
CA ALA A 355 2.10 -23.06 -23.47
C ALA A 355 0.96 -23.53 -24.40
N ALA A 356 -0.16 -23.97 -23.82
CA ALA A 356 -1.35 -24.39 -24.57
C ALA A 356 -2.06 -23.24 -25.33
N ARG A 357 -1.71 -21.97 -25.07
CA ARG A 357 -2.20 -20.83 -25.88
C ARG A 357 -1.71 -20.86 -27.34
N SER A 358 -0.70 -21.66 -27.66
CA SER A 358 -0.21 -21.87 -29.04
C SER A 358 -1.13 -22.79 -29.87
N ARG A 359 -2.10 -23.47 -29.25
CA ARG A 359 -3.03 -24.37 -29.93
C ARG A 359 -4.09 -23.57 -30.69
N MET A 360 -4.68 -24.19 -31.72
CA MET A 360 -5.72 -23.57 -32.56
C MET A 360 -6.95 -23.12 -31.75
N GLN A 361 -7.28 -23.83 -30.68
CA GLN A 361 -8.35 -23.46 -29.75
C GLN A 361 -7.76 -23.43 -28.33
N VAL A 362 -7.84 -22.27 -27.70
CA VAL A 362 -7.40 -22.06 -26.32
C VAL A 362 -8.58 -22.26 -25.40
N ASP A 363 -8.44 -23.12 -24.40
CA ASP A 363 -9.43 -23.27 -23.34
C ASP A 363 -9.35 -22.07 -22.37
N PRO A 364 -10.41 -21.23 -22.26
CA PRO A 364 -10.44 -20.07 -21.37
C PRO A 364 -10.37 -20.40 -19.88
N LEU A 365 -10.64 -21.65 -19.47
CA LEU A 365 -10.51 -22.07 -18.07
C LEU A 365 -9.12 -22.64 -17.76
N SER A 366 -8.38 -23.08 -18.78
CA SER A 366 -7.05 -23.65 -18.60
C SER A 366 -5.92 -22.62 -18.74
N CYS A 367 -6.09 -21.62 -19.60
CA CYS A 367 -5.07 -20.60 -19.89
C CYS A 367 -5.52 -19.22 -19.45
N ALA A 368 -4.55 -18.35 -19.18
CA ALA A 368 -4.79 -16.93 -18.92
C ALA A 368 -5.48 -16.27 -20.11
N SER A 369 -6.19 -15.18 -19.83
CA SER A 369 -6.93 -14.41 -20.81
C SER A 369 -6.03 -13.80 -21.89
N SER A 370 -6.67 -13.43 -23.00
CA SER A 370 -6.01 -12.61 -24.02
C SER A 370 -5.66 -11.21 -23.50
N GLY A 371 -6.43 -10.68 -22.54
CA GLY A 371 -6.13 -9.41 -21.88
C GLY A 371 -4.77 -9.42 -21.19
N MET A 372 -4.53 -10.43 -20.33
CA MET A 372 -3.25 -10.61 -19.65
C MET A 372 -2.07 -10.69 -20.61
N PHE A 373 -2.21 -11.47 -21.70
CA PHE A 373 -1.11 -11.65 -22.64
C PHE A 373 -0.84 -10.41 -23.51
N VAL A 374 -1.87 -9.63 -23.85
CA VAL A 374 -1.68 -8.33 -24.51
C VAL A 374 -0.97 -7.36 -23.58
N ASN A 375 -1.40 -7.29 -22.32
CA ASN A 375 -0.81 -6.40 -21.32
C ASN A 375 0.65 -6.78 -21.03
N LEU A 376 0.92 -8.07 -20.78
CA LEU A 376 2.27 -8.58 -20.57
C LEU A 376 3.16 -8.27 -21.78
N SER A 377 2.67 -8.51 -23.00
CA SER A 377 3.39 -8.20 -24.23
C SER A 377 3.78 -6.72 -24.34
N ALA A 378 2.85 -5.81 -24.04
CA ALA A 378 3.09 -4.37 -24.06
C ALA A 378 4.14 -3.95 -23.00
N VAL A 379 4.03 -4.49 -21.78
CA VAL A 379 4.98 -4.24 -20.69
C VAL A 379 6.37 -4.74 -21.05
N MET A 380 6.46 -5.98 -21.55
CA MET A 380 7.70 -6.61 -21.97
C MET A 380 8.39 -5.80 -23.09
N LEU A 381 7.63 -5.30 -24.08
CA LEU A 381 8.16 -4.43 -25.14
C LEU A 381 8.77 -3.14 -24.59
N ARG A 382 8.15 -2.51 -23.59
CA ARG A 382 8.64 -1.27 -22.97
C ARG A 382 9.92 -1.50 -22.17
N LEU A 383 10.03 -2.63 -21.47
CA LEU A 383 11.29 -3.02 -20.83
C LEU A 383 12.41 -3.27 -21.84
N CYS A 384 12.06 -3.67 -23.07
CA CYS A 384 13.01 -3.90 -24.17
C CYS A 384 13.35 -2.64 -24.98
N GLU A 385 12.59 -1.56 -24.84
CA GLU A 385 12.79 -0.32 -25.61
C GLU A 385 14.24 0.19 -25.59
N PRO A 386 14.99 0.15 -24.46
CA PRO A 386 16.38 0.56 -24.44
C PRO A 386 17.33 -0.25 -25.33
N PHE A 387 16.92 -1.45 -25.76
CA PHE A 387 17.70 -2.36 -26.62
C PHE A 387 17.23 -2.33 -28.09
N LEU A 388 16.11 -1.68 -28.36
CA LEU A 388 15.47 -1.56 -29.67
C LEU A 388 15.69 -0.18 -30.30
N ASP A 389 16.61 0.62 -29.77
CA ASP A 389 16.90 1.94 -30.28
C ASP A 389 17.45 1.88 -31.71
N ALA A 390 17.12 2.89 -32.54
CA ALA A 390 17.53 2.92 -33.94
C ALA A 390 19.07 2.86 -34.13
N THR A 391 19.81 3.29 -33.11
CA THR A 391 21.28 3.25 -33.04
C THR A 391 21.85 1.95 -32.49
N ALA A 392 21.01 1.01 -32.05
CA ALA A 392 21.38 -0.29 -31.48
C ALA A 392 22.40 -0.19 -30.33
N SER A 393 22.38 0.89 -29.57
CA SER A 393 23.39 1.28 -28.58
C SER A 393 23.57 0.28 -27.43
N LYS A 394 22.54 -0.53 -27.15
CA LYS A 394 22.59 -1.57 -26.10
C LYS A 394 22.44 -2.99 -26.63
N ARG A 395 22.49 -3.19 -27.95
CA ARG A 395 22.30 -4.50 -28.57
C ARG A 395 23.31 -5.54 -28.08
N GLU A 396 24.55 -5.12 -27.82
CA GLU A 396 25.63 -6.01 -27.32
C GLU A 396 25.38 -6.54 -25.89
N LYS A 397 24.45 -5.93 -25.15
CA LYS A 397 24.06 -6.44 -23.83
C LYS A 397 23.18 -7.68 -23.91
N ILE A 398 22.58 -7.95 -25.07
CA ILE A 398 21.80 -9.17 -25.32
C ILE A 398 22.78 -10.30 -25.55
N ASP A 399 22.75 -11.33 -24.71
CA ASP A 399 23.60 -12.50 -24.88
C ASP A 399 22.96 -13.51 -25.86
N PRO A 400 23.51 -13.67 -27.09
CA PRO A 400 22.98 -14.63 -28.04
C PRO A 400 23.12 -16.09 -27.57
N GLN A 401 24.07 -16.36 -26.66
CA GLN A 401 24.32 -17.70 -26.12
C GLN A 401 23.37 -18.07 -24.98
N TYR A 402 22.54 -17.14 -24.49
CA TYR A 402 21.59 -17.41 -23.40
C TYR A 402 20.69 -18.62 -23.67
N ILE A 403 20.33 -18.87 -24.92
CA ILE A 403 19.51 -20.01 -25.34
C ILE A 403 20.15 -21.36 -24.94
N PHE A 404 21.48 -21.44 -24.86
CA PHE A 404 22.20 -22.69 -24.58
C PHE A 404 22.35 -23.00 -23.09
N TYR A 405 22.31 -22.00 -22.21
CA TYR A 405 22.54 -22.20 -20.77
C TYR A 405 21.37 -21.77 -19.88
N ASN A 406 20.32 -21.17 -20.45
CA ASN A 406 19.12 -20.79 -19.73
C ASN A 406 18.46 -22.00 -19.04
N LYS A 407 18.13 -21.85 -17.75
CA LYS A 407 17.39 -22.85 -16.96
C LYS A 407 15.91 -22.48 -16.76
N ARG A 408 15.50 -21.26 -17.14
CA ARG A 408 14.18 -20.72 -16.83
C ARG A 408 13.12 -21.16 -17.85
N LEU A 409 13.46 -21.36 -19.12
CA LEU A 409 12.52 -21.75 -20.19
C LEU A 409 13.11 -22.87 -21.06
N ASP A 410 12.25 -23.81 -21.45
CA ASP A 410 12.56 -24.80 -22.49
C ASP A 410 12.09 -24.29 -23.86
N PHE A 411 13.03 -23.74 -24.64
CA PHE A 411 12.74 -23.21 -25.97
C PHE A 411 12.37 -24.29 -27.01
N ARG A 412 12.48 -25.58 -26.69
CA ARG A 412 12.03 -26.67 -27.57
C ARG A 412 10.51 -26.83 -27.60
N GLN A 413 9.81 -26.42 -26.54
CA GLN A 413 8.36 -26.58 -26.40
C GLN A 413 7.59 -25.28 -26.65
N VAL A 414 8.27 -24.12 -26.69
CA VAL A 414 7.68 -22.80 -26.94
C VAL A 414 7.65 -22.53 -28.45
N PHE A 415 6.72 -23.17 -29.16
CA PHE A 415 6.44 -22.80 -30.55
C PHE A 415 5.71 -21.44 -30.60
N PHE A 416 6.43 -20.41 -31.01
CA PHE A 416 5.94 -19.15 -31.58
C PHE A 416 4.99 -18.30 -30.70
N SER A 417 5.53 -17.75 -29.61
CA SER A 417 5.18 -16.39 -29.18
C SER A 417 6.44 -15.54 -29.24
N TYR A 418 6.77 -15.05 -30.45
CA TYR A 418 8.03 -14.38 -30.75
C TYR A 418 8.34 -13.19 -29.84
N LEU A 419 7.31 -12.51 -29.32
CA LEU A 419 7.49 -11.29 -28.56
C LEU A 419 7.99 -11.54 -27.13
N VAL A 420 7.48 -12.58 -26.46
CA VAL A 420 7.81 -12.84 -25.05
C VAL A 420 9.15 -13.55 -24.91
N THR A 421 9.47 -14.46 -25.86
CA THR A 421 10.79 -15.10 -25.96
C THR A 421 11.90 -14.08 -26.23
N PHE A 422 11.64 -13.07 -27.07
CA PHE A 422 12.58 -11.99 -27.35
C PHE A 422 12.89 -11.18 -26.08
N VAL A 423 11.90 -10.93 -25.22
CA VAL A 423 12.08 -10.11 -24.02
C VAL A 423 12.91 -10.79 -22.92
N LEU A 424 12.75 -12.11 -22.73
CA LEU A 424 13.58 -12.83 -21.76
C LEU A 424 15.05 -12.93 -22.18
N LEU A 425 15.34 -12.85 -23.48
CA LEU A 425 16.72 -12.71 -23.99
C LEU A 425 17.30 -11.32 -23.71
N ASN A 426 16.46 -10.28 -23.62
CA ASN A 426 16.89 -8.89 -23.46
C ASN A 426 17.07 -8.45 -21.99
N ILE A 427 16.42 -9.12 -21.03
CA ILE A 427 16.47 -8.73 -19.60
C ILE A 427 17.68 -9.34 -18.87
N VAL A 428 18.39 -10.31 -19.45
CA VAL A 428 19.52 -10.99 -18.79
C VAL A 428 20.85 -10.36 -19.20
N LYS A 429 21.21 -9.28 -18.49
CA LYS A 429 22.59 -8.97 -18.06
C LYS A 429 22.61 -7.92 -16.95
#